data_AF-A0A0J9YGJ1-F1
#
_entry.id   AF-A0A0J9YGJ1-F1
#
_cell.length_a   1.000
_cell.length_b   1.000
_cell.length_c   1.000
_cell.angle_alpha   90.00
_cell.angle_beta   90.00
_cell.angle_gamma   90.00
#
_symmetry.space_group_name_H-M   'P 1'
#
loop_
_entity.id
_entity.type
_entity.pdbx_description
1 polymer ?
#
loop_
_entity_poly.entity_id
_entity_poly.type
_entity_poly.pdbx_seq_one_letter_code
_entity_poly.pdbx_strand_id
1 'polypeptide(L)' 'MSFHSILEGIALGVQDEKFGIITLFISLLLHKGIEAFSVGLQISRTIAQQVKIVIATITIYSLMTPIGSFAGLILQ' A
#
# COMPACT_ATOMS: atom_id res chain seq x y z
N MET A 1 -6.78 3.37 6.94
CA MET A 1 -6.02 3.06 5.71
C MET A 1 -4.51 3.10 5.95
N SER A 2 -3.89 4.23 6.34
CA SER A 2 -2.41 4.29 6.46
C SER A 2 -1.78 3.36 7.52
N PHE A 3 -2.31 3.31 8.75
CA PHE A 3 -1.80 2.39 9.80
C PHE A 3 -2.00 0.92 9.43
N HIS A 4 -3.12 0.59 8.79
CA HIS A 4 -3.41 -0.76 8.30
C HIS A 4 -2.32 -1.22 7.32
N SER A 5 -1.90 -0.33 6.41
CA SER A 5 -0.91 -0.71 5.42
C SER A 5 0.53 -0.78 5.90
N ILE A 6 0.85 -0.12 7.03
CA ILE A 6 2.11 -0.35 7.74
C ILE A 6 2.11 -1.77 8.34
N LEU A 7 1.01 -2.16 9.02
CA LEU A 7 0.89 -3.49 9.64
C LEU A 7 0.92 -4.61 8.60
N GLU A 8 0.26 -4.43 7.46
CA GLU A 8 0.32 -5.37 6.34
C GLU A 8 1.75 -5.49 5.77
N GLY A 9 2.46 -4.37 5.65
CA GLY A 9 3.86 -4.35 5.25
C GLY A 9 4.71 -5.16 6.20
N ILE A 10 4.60 -4.93 7.51
CA ILE A 10 5.34 -5.65 8.55
C ILE A 10 5.05 -7.15 8.47
N ALA A 11 3.78 -7.54 8.34
CA ALA A 11 3.38 -8.94 8.21
C ALA A 11 4.03 -9.61 6.99
N LEU A 12 4.12 -8.90 5.87
CA LEU A 12 4.80 -9.39 4.66
C LEU A 12 6.31 -9.47 4.84
N GLY A 13 6.92 -8.52 5.57
CA GLY A 13 8.35 -8.48 5.85
C GLY A 13 8.86 -9.55 6.83
N VAL A 14 8.03 -10.00 7.77
CA VAL A 14 8.36 -11.06 8.76
C VAL A 14 8.08 -12.47 8.21
N GLN A 15 7.41 -12.57 7.06
CA GLN A 15 7.00 -13.86 6.50
C GLN A 15 8.20 -14.60 5.88
N ASP A 16 8.56 -15.76 6.44
CA ASP A 16 9.67 -16.60 5.95
C ASP A 16 9.28 -17.59 4.85
N GLU A 17 8.04 -18.05 4.88
CA GLU A 17 7.57 -19.08 3.97
C GLU A 17 7.29 -18.47 2.59
N LYS A 18 7.99 -18.95 1.54
CA LYS A 18 7.79 -18.49 0.15
C LYS A 18 6.32 -18.49 -0.29
N PHE A 19 5.55 -19.51 0.11
CA PHE A 19 4.13 -19.58 -0.23
C PHE A 19 3.30 -18.51 0.50
N GLY A 20 3.59 -18.26 1.78
CA GLY A 20 3.00 -17.16 2.55
C GLY A 20 3.35 -15.79 1.99
N ILE A 21 4.62 -15.56 1.60
CA ILE A 21 5.07 -14.30 0.98
C ILE A 21 4.27 -14.03 -0.31
N ILE A 22 4.19 -15.00 -1.21
CA ILE A 22 3.48 -14.86 -2.49
C ILE A 22 1.99 -14.62 -2.25
N THR A 23 1.38 -15.33 -1.31
CA THR A 23 -0.03 -15.18 -0.97
C THR A 23 -0.33 -13.77 -0.45
N LEU A 24 0.45 -13.28 0.52
CA LEU A 24 0.31 -11.92 1.06
C LEU A 24 0.60 -10.84 0.01
N PHE A 25 1.57 -11.08 -0.86
CA PHE A 25 1.91 -10.16 -1.95
C PHE A 25 0.78 -10.04 -2.97
N ILE A 26 0.21 -11.16 -3.44
CA ILE A 26 -0.92 -11.15 -4.38
C ILE A 26 -2.14 -10.50 -3.74
N SER A 27 -2.42 -10.85 -2.49
CA SER A 27 -3.45 -10.24 -1.65
C SER A 27 -3.29 -8.71 -1.72
N LEU A 28 -2.16 -8.18 -1.24
CA LEU A 28 -1.88 -6.74 -1.24
C LEU A 28 -2.00 -6.09 -2.61
N LEU A 29 -1.53 -6.75 -3.68
CA LEU A 29 -1.64 -6.25 -5.05
C LEU A 29 -3.10 -5.98 -5.45
N LEU A 30 -4.01 -6.91 -5.13
CA LEU A 30 -5.41 -6.80 -5.47
C LEU A 30 -6.10 -5.65 -4.72
N HIS A 31 -5.91 -5.56 -3.40
CA HIS A 31 -6.58 -4.52 -2.62
C HIS A 31 -5.97 -3.13 -2.83
N LYS A 32 -4.64 -3.02 -3.02
CA LYS A 32 -3.96 -1.75 -3.33
C LYS A 32 -4.38 -1.18 -4.68
N GLY A 33 -4.58 -2.06 -5.67
CA GLY A 33 -5.11 -1.66 -6.98
C GLY A 33 -6.52 -1.07 -6.88
N ILE A 34 -7.41 -1.73 -6.13
CA ILE A 34 -8.78 -1.27 -5.91
C ILE A 34 -8.80 0.05 -5.13
N GLU A 35 -7.97 0.19 -4.10
CA GLU A 35 -7.84 1.44 -3.33
C GLU A 35 -7.36 2.61 -4.19
N ALA A 36 -6.30 2.40 -4.99
CA ALA A 36 -5.78 3.43 -5.89
C ALA A 36 -6.80 3.82 -6.97
N PHE A 37 -7.53 2.86 -7.52
CA PHE A 37 -8.60 3.11 -8.48
C PHE A 37 -9.75 3.92 -7.87
N SER A 38 -10.19 3.56 -6.66
CA SER A 38 -11.27 4.24 -5.94
C SER A 38 -10.89 5.69 -5.61
N VAL A 39 -9.67 5.91 -5.10
CA VAL A 39 -9.11 7.25 -4.84
C VAL A 39 -8.98 8.05 -6.12
N GLY A 40 -8.49 7.45 -7.21
CA GLY A 40 -8.39 8.07 -8.52
C GLY A 40 -9.75 8.51 -9.09
N LEU A 41 -10.79 7.67 -8.95
CA LEU A 41 -12.15 7.97 -9.40
C LEU A 41 -12.79 9.10 -8.57
N GLN A 42 -12.59 9.09 -7.26
CA GLN A 42 -13.11 10.12 -6.35
C GLN A 42 -12.50 11.49 -6.66
N ILE A 43 -11.20 11.53 -6.95
CA ILE A 43 -10.47 12.73 -7.36
C ILE A 43 -10.91 13.21 -8.73
N SER A 44 -11.07 12.30 -9.70
CA SER A 44 -11.57 12.62 -11.04
C SER A 44 -12.92 13.34 -11.00
N ARG A 45 -13.75 13.06 -9.98
CA ARG A 45 -15.08 13.68 -9.81
C ARG A 45 -15.07 14.97 -9.01
N THR A 46 -14.09 15.16 -8.13
CA THR A 46 -14.14 16.24 -7.12
C THR A 46 -13.17 17.39 -7.43
N ILE A 47 -11.95 17.08 -7.88
CA ILE A 47 -10.88 18.06 -8.10
C ILE A 47 -9.97 17.58 -9.25
N ALA A 48 -10.45 17.68 -10.49
CA ALA A 48 -9.63 17.33 -11.68
C ALA A 48 -8.38 18.23 -11.82
N GLN A 49 -8.35 19.40 -11.18
CA GLN A 49 -7.29 20.41 -11.38
C GLN A 49 -6.11 20.34 -10.39
N GLN A 50 -6.16 19.53 -9.34
CA GLN A 50 -5.08 19.46 -8.33
C GLN A 50 -4.37 18.10 -8.30
N VAL A 51 -4.06 17.57 -9.48
CA VAL A 51 -3.29 16.32 -9.71
C VAL A 51 -2.02 16.24 -8.83
N LYS A 52 -1.42 17.37 -8.47
CA LYS A 52 -0.26 17.42 -7.55
C LYS A 52 -0.56 16.88 -6.15
N ILE A 53 -1.71 17.21 -5.56
CA ILE A 53 -2.09 16.74 -4.22
C ILE A 53 -2.41 15.24 -4.26
N VAL A 54 -3.03 14.80 -5.35
CA VAL A 54 -3.38 13.40 -5.64
C VAL A 54 -2.13 12.54 -5.69
N ILE A 55 -1.16 12.96 -6.50
CA ILE A 55 0.13 12.26 -6.62
C ILE A 55 0.81 12.24 -5.25
N ALA A 56 0.86 13.37 -4.53
CA ALA A 56 1.48 13.42 -3.21
C ALA A 56 0.82 12.45 -2.21
N THR A 57 -0.51 12.38 -2.16
CA THR A 57 -1.23 11.47 -1.24
C THR A 57 -1.07 10.01 -1.64
N ILE A 58 -1.13 9.68 -2.94
CA ILE A 58 -0.90 8.31 -3.44
C ILE A 58 0.54 7.88 -3.18
N THR A 59 1.53 8.76 -3.40
CA THR A 59 2.94 8.46 -3.12
C THR A 59 3.18 8.20 -1.63
N ILE A 60 2.67 9.07 -0.75
CA ILE A 60 2.79 8.86 0.71
C ILE A 60 2.12 7.54 1.11
N TYR A 61 0.93 7.25 0.59
CA TYR A 61 0.22 6.01 0.89
C TYR A 61 0.93 4.76 0.36
N SER A 62 1.50 4.83 -0.83
CA SER A 62 2.26 3.74 -1.44
C SER A 62 3.58 3.47 -0.72
N LEU A 63 4.17 4.47 -0.05
CA LEU A 63 5.40 4.31 0.73
C LEU A 63 5.17 3.61 2.08
N MET A 64 3.96 3.67 2.64
CA MET A 64 3.65 3.05 3.94
C MET A 64 3.89 1.52 3.93
N THR A 65 3.54 0.83 2.84
CA THR A 65 3.67 -0.62 2.68
C THR A 65 5.14 -1.10 2.56
N PRO A 66 6.00 -0.53 1.69
CA PRO A 66 7.42 -0.88 1.66
C PRO A 66 8.16 -0.43 2.93
N ILE A 67 7.78 0.67 3.58
CA ILE A 67 8.34 1.04 4.90
C ILE A 67 7.99 -0.03 5.95
N GLY A 68 6.73 -0.46 5.99
CA GLY A 68 6.30 -1.55 6.88
C GLY A 68 7.04 -2.86 6.58
N SER A 69 7.21 -3.22 5.31
CA SER A 69 7.90 -4.46 4.91
C SER A 69 9.40 -4.43 5.22
N PHE A 70 10.06 -3.29 5.02
CA PHE A 70 11.45 -3.12 5.43
C PHE A 70 11.62 -3.15 6.96
N ALA A 71 10.69 -2.55 7.71
CA ALA A 71 10.68 -2.66 9.17
C ALA A 71 10.45 -4.11 9.62
N GLY A 72 9.57 -4.85 8.96
CA GLY A 72 9.35 -6.28 9.19
C GLY A 72 10.61 -7.12 8.98
N LEU A 73 11.36 -6.86 7.89
CA LEU A 73 12.66 -7.50 7.62
C LEU A 73 13.72 -7.23 8.70
N ILE A 74 13.71 -6.05 9.32
CA ILE A 74 14.65 -5.72 10.41
C ILE A 74 14.22 -6.35 11.75
N LEU A 75 12.92 -6.51 11.96
CA LEU A 75 12.34 -7.09 13.17
C LEU A 75 12.46 -8.62 13.23
N GLN A 76 12.73 -9.23 12.08
CA GLN A 76 12.93 -10.65 11.90
C GLN A 76 14.33 -11.08 12.37
#